data_AF-A0A662NR35-F1
#
_entry.id   AF-A0A662NR35-F1
#
_cell.length_a   1.000
_cell.length_b   1.000
_cell.length_c   1.000
_cell.angle_alpha   90.00
_cell.angle_beta   90.00
_cell.angle_gamma   90.00
#
_symmetry.space_group_name_H-M   'P 1'
#
loop_
_entity.id
_entity.type
_entity.pdbx_description
1 polymer ?
#
loop_
_entity_poly.entity_id
_entity_poly.type
_entity_poly.pdbx_seq_one_letter_code
_entity_poly.pdbx_strand_id
1 'polypeptide(L)'
;MRRREYVKKWATILFLSILTGIVGGLGAVVFRKLIYFIRLLFFGVLLPHISFYYHGYNLGYILLPAIGSLVVAPIIKNYPELKGNGVPEVIEAVIFKRGEIKGILAAFKALTTSITIGSGGSVGREGPIGFIGASLASALTQTFKLPSEMKKLLTTCGLAAGIAGTFNTPLAGAMFALEVVYMGTFSISLVPIFLSAVVGNTVTLLFLRGAFEVNIPLQIAHKHIELFFLFLMGLLFGILAACWAKLLFWLTDKFEGIKAPLWIKLFIGGLSVGFIGMFFPQYGVLGVGYEGIELAIAGLLPLTVLILLGIGKMIATSLMISSGHSGGIFAPSLYIGALLGAAYGTILKLLFPAIGINPAVYALAGMAAFFSGLTQAPINQI
;
A
#
# COMPACT_ATOMS: atom_id res chain seq x y z
N MET A 1 10.73 15.07 39.10
CA MET A 1 10.08 15.88 38.05
C MET A 1 8.72 16.35 38.57
N ARG A 2 8.47 17.66 38.59
CA ARG A 2 7.27 18.24 39.22
C ARG A 2 6.03 17.88 38.39
N ARG A 3 4.97 17.36 39.03
CA ARG A 3 3.68 16.94 38.42
C ARG A 3 3.16 17.88 37.31
N ARG A 4 3.37 19.19 37.46
CA ARG A 4 2.99 20.23 36.48
C ARG A 4 3.75 20.14 35.14
N GLU A 5 5.03 19.81 35.15
CA GLU A 5 5.83 19.63 33.93
C GLU A 5 5.40 18.37 33.16
N TYR A 6 5.07 17.31 33.89
CA TYR A 6 4.52 16.08 33.30
C TYR A 6 3.18 16.35 32.60
N VAL A 7 2.24 17.02 33.27
CA VAL A 7 0.93 17.36 32.69
C VAL A 7 1.09 18.26 31.46
N LYS A 8 1.96 19.29 31.53
CA LYS A 8 2.22 20.17 30.39
C LYS A 8 2.82 19.39 29.21
N LYS A 9 3.76 18.48 29.46
CA LYS A 9 4.37 17.62 28.44
C LYS A 9 3.30 16.81 27.70
N TRP A 10 2.44 16.12 28.44
CA TRP A 10 1.39 15.28 27.87
C TRP A 10 0.30 16.08 27.15
N ALA A 11 -0.14 17.20 27.71
CA ALA A 11 -1.09 18.09 27.04
C ALA A 11 -0.55 18.56 25.69
N THR A 12 0.73 18.96 25.62
CA THR A 12 1.37 19.34 24.36
C THR A 12 1.44 18.19 23.37
N ILE A 13 1.84 16.98 23.81
CA ILE A 13 1.93 15.81 22.92
C ILE A 13 0.55 15.45 22.35
N LEU A 14 -0.49 15.41 23.19
CA LEU A 14 -1.84 15.06 22.76
C LEU A 14 -2.43 16.12 21.82
N PHE A 15 -2.21 17.39 22.10
CA PHE A 15 -2.63 18.47 21.21
C PHE A 15 -1.94 18.36 19.84
N LEU A 16 -0.62 18.15 19.84
CA LEU A 16 0.14 18.00 18.60
C LEU A 16 -0.23 16.71 17.86
N SER A 17 -0.58 15.62 18.54
CA SER A 17 -1.01 14.38 17.88
C SER A 17 -2.36 14.53 17.18
N ILE A 18 -3.26 15.37 17.71
CA ILE A 18 -4.50 15.75 17.03
C ILE A 18 -4.17 16.54 15.76
N LEU A 19 -3.28 17.55 15.85
CA LEU A 19 -2.88 18.34 14.69
C LEU A 19 -2.18 17.50 13.61
N THR A 20 -1.27 16.59 13.98
CA THR A 20 -0.67 15.66 13.02
C THR A 20 -1.69 14.70 12.42
N GLY A 21 -2.72 14.32 13.20
CA GLY A 21 -3.86 13.54 12.73
C GLY A 21 -4.63 14.29 11.64
N ILE A 22 -4.95 15.56 11.87
CA ILE A 22 -5.63 16.43 10.90
C ILE A 22 -4.82 16.55 9.62
N VAL A 23 -3.54 16.89 9.74
CA VAL A 23 -2.66 17.09 8.59
C VAL A 23 -2.43 15.79 7.81
N GLY A 24 -2.24 14.66 8.51
CA GLY A 24 -2.11 13.34 7.89
C GLY A 24 -3.39 12.90 7.15
N GLY A 25 -4.56 13.12 7.76
CA GLY A 25 -5.87 12.86 7.14
C GLY A 25 -6.13 13.74 5.91
N LEU A 26 -5.84 15.04 5.98
CA LEU A 26 -5.92 15.94 4.82
C LEU A 26 -4.96 15.50 3.70
N GLY A 27 -3.76 15.05 4.05
CA GLY A 27 -2.81 14.44 3.11
C GLY A 27 -3.41 13.23 2.39
N ALA A 28 -4.11 12.35 3.12
CA ALA A 28 -4.79 11.19 2.55
C ALA A 28 -5.94 11.58 1.61
N VAL A 29 -6.72 12.61 1.98
CA VAL A 29 -7.80 13.16 1.15
C VAL A 29 -7.26 13.68 -0.18
N VAL A 30 -6.24 14.55 -0.13
CA VAL A 30 -5.63 15.15 -1.33
C VAL A 30 -5.03 14.06 -2.21
N PHE A 31 -4.28 13.13 -1.61
CA PHE A 31 -3.62 12.06 -2.34
C PHE A 31 -4.60 11.12 -3.04
N ARG A 32 -5.69 10.71 -2.36
CA ARG A 32 -6.74 9.88 -2.96
C ARG A 32 -7.46 10.61 -4.11
N LYS A 33 -7.78 11.90 -3.93
CA LYS A 33 -8.38 12.72 -5.00
C LYS A 33 -7.44 12.88 -6.20
N LEU A 34 -6.13 13.03 -5.94
CA LEU A 34 -5.14 13.16 -7.00
C LEU A 34 -4.99 11.86 -7.79
N ILE A 35 -4.93 10.69 -7.14
CA ILE A 35 -4.95 9.39 -7.82
C ILE A 35 -6.19 9.26 -8.71
N TYR A 36 -7.38 9.61 -8.19
CA TYR A 36 -8.62 9.55 -8.96
C TYR A 36 -8.60 10.49 -10.17
N PHE A 37 -8.14 11.73 -9.98
CA PHE A 37 -8.02 12.70 -11.05
C PHE A 37 -7.07 12.24 -12.15
N ILE A 38 -5.87 11.75 -11.81
CA ILE A 38 -4.95 11.18 -12.80
C ILE A 38 -5.59 9.98 -13.50
N ARG A 39 -6.28 9.09 -12.77
CA ARG A 39 -6.96 7.93 -13.37
C ARG A 39 -8.01 8.37 -14.40
N LEU A 40 -8.78 9.42 -14.13
CA LEU A 40 -9.72 10.00 -15.10
C LEU A 40 -9.00 10.56 -16.32
N LEU A 41 -7.89 11.27 -16.14
CA LEU A 41 -7.11 11.79 -17.27
C LEU A 41 -6.56 10.66 -18.16
N PHE A 42 -5.95 9.63 -17.57
CA PHE A 42 -5.32 8.55 -18.33
C PHE A 42 -6.34 7.57 -18.92
N PHE A 43 -7.27 7.05 -18.13
CA PHE A 43 -8.23 6.03 -18.58
C PHE A 43 -9.50 6.63 -19.19
N GLY A 44 -9.94 7.82 -18.75
CA GLY A 44 -11.15 8.46 -19.24
C GLY A 44 -10.93 9.36 -20.45
N VAL A 45 -9.81 10.09 -20.49
CA VAL A 45 -9.51 11.05 -21.58
C VAL A 45 -8.50 10.48 -22.56
N LEU A 46 -7.33 10.02 -22.10
CA LEU A 46 -6.24 9.62 -22.99
C LEU A 46 -6.49 8.27 -23.67
N LEU A 47 -6.89 7.24 -22.90
CA LEU A 47 -7.08 5.87 -23.42
C LEU A 47 -7.99 5.81 -24.64
N PRO A 48 -9.17 6.46 -24.70
CA PRO A 48 -10.02 6.43 -25.90
C PRO A 48 -9.33 6.92 -27.17
N HIS A 49 -8.40 7.88 -27.07
CA HIS A 49 -7.70 8.47 -28.21
C HIS A 49 -6.51 7.62 -28.70
N ILE A 50 -5.94 6.79 -27.83
CA ILE A 50 -4.81 5.90 -28.15
C ILE A 50 -5.25 4.43 -28.24
N SER A 51 -6.55 4.16 -28.14
CA SER A 51 -7.08 2.80 -28.16
C SER A 51 -6.94 2.21 -29.56
N PHE A 52 -6.19 1.13 -29.65
CA PHE A 52 -6.01 0.37 -30.88
C PHE A 52 -6.25 -1.10 -30.58
N TYR A 53 -7.28 -1.67 -31.22
CA TYR A 53 -7.70 -3.04 -30.99
C TYR A 53 -7.04 -4.00 -31.99
N TYR A 54 -6.33 -5.01 -31.47
CA TYR A 54 -5.73 -6.07 -32.26
C TYR A 54 -6.08 -7.43 -31.63
N HIS A 55 -6.75 -8.30 -32.40
CA HIS A 55 -7.28 -9.59 -31.93
C HIS A 55 -8.08 -9.51 -30.61
N GLY A 56 -8.87 -8.44 -30.42
CA GLY A 56 -9.67 -8.23 -29.22
C GLY A 56 -8.94 -7.59 -28.04
N TYR A 57 -7.62 -7.37 -28.13
CA TYR A 57 -6.83 -6.69 -27.12
C TYR A 57 -6.63 -5.22 -27.49
N ASN A 58 -6.80 -4.32 -26.51
CA ASN A 58 -6.54 -2.90 -26.69
C ASN A 58 -5.07 -2.61 -26.33
N LEU A 59 -4.24 -2.33 -27.33
CA LEU A 59 -2.82 -2.00 -27.15
C LEU A 59 -2.61 -0.66 -26.44
N GLY A 60 -3.63 0.21 -26.36
CA GLY A 60 -3.58 1.47 -25.64
C GLY A 60 -3.26 1.31 -24.15
N TYR A 61 -3.63 0.18 -23.54
CA TYR A 61 -3.28 -0.13 -22.14
C TYR A 61 -1.76 -0.25 -21.91
N ILE A 62 -0.99 -0.64 -22.94
CA ILE A 62 0.48 -0.74 -22.83
C ILE A 62 1.10 0.65 -22.63
N LEU A 63 0.56 1.63 -23.32
CA LEU A 63 1.14 2.97 -23.40
C LEU A 63 0.82 3.82 -22.16
N LEU A 64 -0.29 3.59 -21.46
CA LEU A 64 -0.67 4.43 -20.32
C LEU A 64 0.40 4.45 -19.21
N PRO A 65 0.84 3.30 -18.66
CA PRO A 65 1.81 3.34 -17.58
C PRO A 65 3.15 3.87 -18.07
N ALA A 66 3.54 3.55 -19.32
CA ALA A 66 4.77 4.04 -19.94
C ALA A 66 4.81 5.57 -20.10
N ILE A 67 3.69 6.20 -20.50
CA ILE A 67 3.58 7.67 -20.55
C ILE A 67 3.67 8.24 -19.14
N GLY A 68 2.97 7.64 -18.17
CA GLY A 68 3.07 8.05 -16.76
C GLY A 68 4.51 7.97 -16.22
N SER A 69 5.24 6.91 -16.58
CA SER A 69 6.66 6.70 -16.24
C SER A 69 7.56 7.82 -16.76
N LEU A 70 7.34 8.28 -18.00
CA LEU A 70 8.10 9.39 -18.57
C LEU A 70 7.82 10.71 -17.85
N VAL A 71 6.56 10.95 -17.46
CA VAL A 71 6.16 12.16 -16.73
C VAL A 71 6.81 12.22 -15.34
N VAL A 72 6.91 11.09 -14.63
CA VAL A 72 7.50 11.07 -13.27
C VAL A 72 9.02 11.01 -13.26
N ALA A 73 9.65 10.58 -14.36
CA ALA A 73 11.09 10.36 -14.43
C ALA A 73 11.96 11.57 -14.03
N PRO A 74 11.67 12.82 -14.48
CA PRO A 74 12.44 13.99 -14.07
C PRO A 74 12.34 14.28 -12.57
N ILE A 75 11.18 14.05 -11.97
CA ILE A 75 10.95 14.31 -10.54
C ILE A 75 11.73 13.28 -9.71
N ILE A 76 11.63 11.99 -10.05
CA ILE A 76 12.35 10.92 -9.34
C ILE A 76 13.87 11.06 -9.53
N LYS A 77 14.32 11.56 -10.69
CA LYS A 77 15.74 11.86 -10.92
C LYS A 77 16.26 12.93 -9.97
N ASN A 78 15.49 13.99 -9.73
CA ASN A 78 15.87 15.11 -8.85
C ASN A 78 15.69 14.78 -7.35
N TYR A 79 14.76 13.88 -7.03
CA TYR A 79 14.46 13.45 -5.66
C TYR A 79 14.44 11.91 -5.56
N PRO A 80 15.61 11.27 -5.47
CA PRO A 80 15.72 9.82 -5.40
C PRO A 80 15.01 9.19 -4.18
N GLU A 81 14.78 9.95 -3.11
CA GLU A 81 14.04 9.50 -1.91
C GLU A 81 12.57 9.19 -2.20
N LEU A 82 12.07 9.56 -3.38
CA LEU A 82 10.71 9.27 -3.81
C LEU A 82 10.55 7.85 -4.37
N LYS A 83 11.63 7.13 -4.66
CA LYS A 83 11.54 5.75 -5.16
C LYS A 83 10.85 4.83 -4.15
N GLY A 84 10.23 3.78 -4.67
CA GLY A 84 9.65 2.70 -3.87
C GLY A 84 8.60 3.16 -2.85
N ASN A 85 8.54 2.41 -1.76
CA ASN A 85 7.43 2.42 -0.81
C ASN A 85 7.32 3.72 0.01
N GLY A 86 8.41 4.24 0.55
CA GLY A 86 8.40 5.39 1.47
C GLY A 86 8.47 5.01 2.95
N VAL A 87 8.00 3.82 3.35
CA VAL A 87 8.09 3.38 4.76
C VAL A 87 9.54 3.23 5.26
N PRO A 88 10.47 2.62 4.50
CA PRO A 88 11.88 2.56 4.91
C PRO A 88 12.50 3.94 5.18
N GLU A 89 12.13 4.95 4.39
CA GLU A 89 12.59 6.33 4.56
C GLU A 89 12.03 6.97 5.84
N VAL A 90 10.80 6.62 6.24
CA VAL A 90 10.25 7.05 7.54
C VAL A 90 10.98 6.36 8.70
N ILE A 91 11.26 5.06 8.60
CA ILE A 91 12.05 4.32 9.59
C ILE A 91 13.44 4.96 9.74
N GLU A 92 14.13 5.20 8.62
CA GLU A 92 15.43 5.86 8.59
C GLU A 92 15.36 7.25 9.26
N ALA A 93 14.31 8.03 8.98
CA ALA A 93 14.14 9.34 9.59
C ALA A 93 13.94 9.27 11.11
N VAL A 94 13.12 8.33 11.59
CA VAL A 94 12.84 8.13 13.01
C VAL A 94 14.07 7.62 13.76
N ILE A 95 14.82 6.68 13.18
CA ILE A 95 16.01 6.10 13.82
C ILE A 95 17.18 7.09 13.76
N PHE A 96 17.56 7.55 12.56
CA PHE A 96 18.82 8.25 12.31
C PHE A 96 18.69 9.76 12.16
N LYS A 97 17.53 10.28 11.74
CA LYS A 97 17.35 11.73 11.42
C LYS A 97 16.46 12.47 12.43
N ARG A 98 16.39 12.01 13.69
CA ARG A 98 15.61 12.65 14.77
C ARG A 98 14.11 12.84 14.46
N GLY A 99 13.56 12.07 13.54
CA GLY A 99 12.18 12.19 13.05
C GLY A 99 11.98 13.31 12.02
N GLU A 100 13.05 13.87 11.46
CA GLU A 100 12.99 15.00 10.52
C GLU A 100 12.93 14.54 9.06
N ILE A 101 11.88 14.97 8.35
CA ILE A 101 11.65 14.73 6.93
C ILE A 101 11.30 16.08 6.29
N LYS A 102 11.82 16.34 5.09
CA LYS A 102 11.51 17.57 4.35
C LYS A 102 10.04 17.55 3.91
N GLY A 103 9.26 18.57 4.27
CA GLY A 103 7.83 18.65 3.95
C GLY A 103 7.52 18.67 2.45
N ILE A 104 8.41 19.25 1.63
CA ILE A 104 8.24 19.27 0.16
C ILE A 104 8.19 17.86 -0.46
N LEU A 105 8.82 16.87 0.19
CA LEU A 105 8.80 15.48 -0.27
C LEU A 105 7.40 14.88 -0.19
N ALA A 106 6.54 15.33 0.73
CA ALA A 106 5.13 14.92 0.76
C ALA A 106 4.42 15.27 -0.56
N ALA A 107 4.60 16.50 -1.04
CA ALA A 107 3.97 16.96 -2.28
C ALA A 107 4.48 16.18 -3.49
N PHE A 108 5.79 15.98 -3.61
CA PHE A 108 6.35 15.22 -4.72
C PHE A 108 6.04 13.72 -4.66
N LYS A 109 6.01 13.11 -3.46
CA LYS A 109 5.60 11.70 -3.30
C LYS A 109 4.13 11.52 -3.69
N ALA A 110 3.26 12.44 -3.25
CA ALA A 110 1.85 12.43 -3.63
C ALA A 110 1.68 12.55 -5.15
N LEU A 111 2.36 13.50 -5.79
CA LEU A 111 2.27 13.69 -7.24
C LEU A 111 2.81 12.49 -8.02
N THR A 112 4.05 12.05 -7.74
CA THR A 112 4.70 10.97 -8.47
C THR A 112 3.96 9.65 -8.31
N THR A 113 3.54 9.30 -7.09
CA THR A 113 2.76 8.09 -6.85
C THR A 113 1.37 8.18 -7.49
N SER A 114 0.70 9.34 -7.44
CA SER A 114 -0.61 9.50 -8.08
C SER A 114 -0.54 9.34 -9.58
N ILE A 115 0.50 9.87 -10.23
CA ILE A 115 0.74 9.68 -11.66
C ILE A 115 1.01 8.21 -11.95
N THR A 116 1.87 7.57 -11.14
CA THR A 116 2.23 6.15 -11.28
C THR A 116 1.00 5.24 -11.18
N ILE A 117 0.17 5.41 -10.15
CA ILE A 117 -1.05 4.60 -9.96
C ILE A 117 -2.11 4.96 -11.00
N GLY A 118 -2.36 6.26 -11.19
CA GLY A 118 -3.42 6.75 -12.08
C GLY A 118 -3.17 6.47 -13.55
N SER A 119 -1.91 6.33 -13.98
CA SER A 119 -1.56 5.87 -15.33
C SER A 119 -1.63 4.35 -15.51
N GLY A 120 -1.90 3.58 -14.45
CA GLY A 120 -2.04 2.12 -14.50
C GLY A 120 -0.84 1.35 -13.94
N GLY A 121 0.15 2.02 -13.34
CA GLY A 121 1.24 1.37 -12.63
C GLY A 121 0.74 0.44 -11.52
N SER A 122 1.22 -0.80 -11.51
CA SER A 122 0.82 -1.81 -10.52
C SER A 122 1.56 -1.57 -9.21
N VAL A 123 1.05 -0.66 -8.38
CA VAL A 123 1.58 -0.35 -7.06
C VAL A 123 0.47 0.03 -6.08
N GLY A 124 0.77 -0.09 -4.79
CA GLY A 124 -0.10 0.35 -3.71
C GLY A 124 0.09 1.83 -3.36
N ARG A 125 -0.92 2.41 -2.70
CA ARG A 125 -0.91 3.80 -2.23
C ARG A 125 -0.50 3.93 -0.75
N GLU A 126 -0.42 2.83 -0.03
CA GLU A 126 -0.35 2.76 1.43
C GLU A 126 1.00 3.20 2.00
N GLY A 127 2.07 2.69 1.40
CA GLY A 127 3.43 3.12 1.73
C GLY A 127 3.62 4.62 1.50
N PRO A 128 3.29 5.10 0.28
CA PRO A 128 3.37 6.51 -0.06
C PRO A 128 2.52 7.40 0.86
N ILE A 129 1.29 7.00 1.23
CA ILE A 129 0.49 7.81 2.16
C ILE A 129 1.04 7.82 3.59
N GLY A 130 1.62 6.70 4.06
CA GLY A 130 2.36 6.68 5.32
C GLY A 130 3.53 7.66 5.31
N PHE A 131 4.30 7.70 4.21
CA PHE A 131 5.39 8.66 4.03
C PHE A 131 4.90 10.11 3.94
N ILE A 132 3.83 10.38 3.18
CA ILE A 132 3.22 11.71 3.06
C ILE A 132 2.76 12.19 4.44
N GLY A 133 2.05 11.35 5.19
CA GLY A 133 1.59 11.67 6.54
C GLY A 133 2.74 11.95 7.50
N ALA A 134 3.79 11.12 7.47
CA ALA A 134 5.00 11.33 8.26
C ALA A 134 5.73 12.64 7.88
N SER A 135 5.87 12.92 6.59
CA SER A 135 6.56 14.11 6.07
C SER A 135 5.82 15.40 6.43
N LEU A 136 4.49 15.41 6.30
CA LEU A 136 3.67 16.57 6.69
C LEU A 136 3.67 16.78 8.20
N ALA A 137 3.55 15.72 8.99
CA ALA A 137 3.66 15.81 10.45
C ALA A 137 5.04 16.27 10.90
N SER A 138 6.10 15.79 10.26
CA SER A 138 7.47 16.24 10.52
C SER A 138 7.64 17.73 10.21
N ALA A 139 7.12 18.20 9.07
CA ALA A 139 7.16 19.61 8.70
C ALA A 139 6.40 20.50 9.71
N LEU A 140 5.22 20.06 10.15
CA LEU A 140 4.47 20.74 11.21
C LEU A 140 5.28 20.83 12.50
N THR A 141 5.87 19.72 12.94
CA THR A 141 6.57 19.64 14.23
C THR A 141 7.91 20.36 14.26
N GLN A 142 8.57 20.52 13.10
CA GLN A 142 9.79 21.32 12.97
C GLN A 142 9.55 22.82 13.24
N THR A 143 8.32 23.32 13.10
CA THR A 143 7.97 24.70 13.49
C THR A 143 7.98 24.90 15.02
N PHE A 144 7.93 23.81 15.80
CA PHE A 144 7.98 23.82 17.25
C PHE A 144 9.36 23.41 17.77
N LYS A 145 9.82 24.04 18.86
CA LYS A 145 11.09 23.70 19.54
C LYS A 145 10.93 22.46 20.43
N LEU A 146 10.73 21.29 19.80
CA LEU A 146 10.49 20.01 20.48
C LEU A 146 11.77 19.16 20.62
N PRO A 147 11.90 18.37 21.70
CA PRO A 147 12.93 17.33 21.81
C PRO A 147 12.79 16.26 20.72
N SER A 148 13.91 15.63 20.35
CA SER A 148 13.97 14.59 19.30
C SER A 148 12.99 13.44 19.55
N GLU A 149 12.79 13.01 20.79
CA GLU A 149 11.83 11.94 21.13
C GLU A 149 10.39 12.29 20.73
N MET A 150 9.97 13.55 20.96
CA MET A 150 8.63 14.01 20.58
C MET A 150 8.48 14.15 19.07
N LYS A 151 9.53 14.64 18.38
CA LYS A 151 9.53 14.71 16.91
C LYS A 151 9.38 13.33 16.30
N LYS A 152 10.17 12.35 16.76
CA LYS A 152 10.06 10.94 16.35
C LYS A 152 8.63 10.41 16.53
N LEU A 153 8.05 10.60 17.73
CA LEU A 153 6.67 10.19 18.03
C LEU A 153 5.65 10.82 17.08
N LEU A 154 5.72 12.14 16.88
CA LEU A 154 4.74 12.88 16.09
C LEU A 154 4.87 12.60 14.58
N THR A 155 6.08 12.34 14.08
CA THR A 155 6.29 11.83 12.72
C THR A 155 5.65 10.46 12.55
N THR A 156 5.79 9.56 13.53
CA THR A 156 5.09 8.26 13.54
C THR A 156 3.57 8.41 13.65
N CYS A 157 3.08 9.39 14.42
CA CYS A 157 1.65 9.73 14.47
C CYS A 157 1.12 10.13 13.08
N GLY A 158 1.87 10.95 12.34
CA GLY A 158 1.54 11.32 10.96
C GLY A 158 1.43 10.13 10.01
N LEU A 159 2.36 9.18 10.12
CA LEU A 159 2.31 7.92 9.36
C LEU A 159 1.02 7.14 9.69
N ALA A 160 0.72 6.96 10.97
CA ALA A 160 -0.47 6.25 11.43
C ALA A 160 -1.76 6.92 10.92
N ALA A 161 -1.83 8.25 10.98
CA ALA A 161 -2.95 9.05 10.48
C ALA A 161 -3.17 8.89 8.97
N GLY A 162 -2.09 8.91 8.18
CA GLY A 162 -2.17 8.73 6.72
C GLY A 162 -2.67 7.34 6.32
N ILE A 163 -2.15 6.29 6.98
CA ILE A 163 -2.57 4.90 6.72
C ILE A 163 -4.03 4.71 7.17
N ALA A 164 -4.37 5.13 8.39
CA ALA A 164 -5.73 5.03 8.93
C ALA A 164 -6.76 5.74 8.04
N GLY A 165 -6.46 6.96 7.59
CA GLY A 165 -7.34 7.72 6.69
C GLY A 165 -7.55 7.09 5.32
N THR A 166 -6.59 6.31 4.84
CA THR A 166 -6.73 5.65 3.54
C THR A 166 -7.64 4.43 3.59
N PHE A 167 -7.63 3.70 4.70
CA PHE A 167 -8.30 2.41 4.84
C PHE A 167 -9.55 2.40 5.70
N ASN A 168 -9.87 3.50 6.39
CA ASN A 168 -10.90 3.47 7.42
C ASN A 168 -10.60 2.48 8.55
N THR A 169 -9.32 2.29 8.86
CA THR A 169 -8.84 1.34 9.89
C THR A 169 -7.88 2.02 10.88
N PRO A 170 -8.37 2.79 11.86
CA PRO A 170 -7.52 3.47 12.83
C PRO A 170 -6.63 2.51 13.65
N LEU A 171 -7.17 1.36 14.03
CA LEU A 171 -6.44 0.33 14.79
C LEU A 171 -5.27 -0.22 13.98
N ALA A 172 -5.52 -0.68 12.75
CA ALA A 172 -4.49 -1.22 11.87
C ALA A 172 -3.41 -0.16 11.54
N GLY A 173 -3.81 1.10 11.28
CA GLY A 173 -2.87 2.20 11.03
C GLY A 173 -1.95 2.49 12.22
N ALA A 174 -2.50 2.48 13.44
CA ALA A 174 -1.72 2.63 14.66
C ALA A 174 -0.80 1.41 14.92
N MET A 175 -1.31 0.18 14.75
CA MET A 175 -0.51 -1.05 14.91
C MET A 175 0.62 -1.12 13.90
N PHE A 176 0.37 -0.78 12.64
CA PHE A 176 1.40 -0.74 11.61
C PHE A 176 2.53 0.23 11.99
N ALA A 177 2.18 1.41 12.52
CA ALA A 177 3.16 2.37 12.96
C ALA A 177 4.02 1.86 14.14
N LEU A 178 3.45 1.08 15.05
CA LEU A 178 4.19 0.49 16.18
C LEU A 178 5.07 -0.69 15.77
N GLU A 179 4.51 -1.60 14.99
CA GLU A 179 5.15 -2.85 14.64
C GLU A 179 6.26 -2.62 13.61
N VAL A 180 6.02 -1.78 12.61
CA VAL A 180 6.95 -1.55 11.49
C VAL A 180 7.94 -0.42 11.77
N VAL A 181 7.52 0.69 12.40
CA VAL A 181 8.43 1.83 12.65
C VAL A 181 9.20 1.67 13.96
N TYR A 182 8.54 1.17 15.01
CA TYR A 182 9.16 0.97 16.32
C TYR A 182 9.64 -0.46 16.58
N MET A 183 9.54 -1.35 15.59
CA MET A 183 10.06 -2.72 15.64
C MET A 183 9.63 -3.49 16.91
N GLY A 184 8.39 -3.28 17.36
CA GLY A 184 7.84 -3.93 18.55
C GLY A 184 8.35 -3.40 19.90
N THR A 185 9.09 -2.30 19.94
CA THR A 185 9.45 -1.64 21.22
C THR A 185 8.27 -0.85 21.77
N PHE A 186 7.48 -1.47 22.66
CA PHE A 186 6.26 -0.89 23.27
C PHE A 186 6.50 0.21 24.33
N SER A 187 7.69 0.82 24.37
CA SER A 187 8.02 1.89 25.33
C SER A 187 7.46 3.26 24.92
N ILE A 188 6.96 3.38 23.68
CA ILE A 188 6.41 4.62 23.15
C ILE A 188 4.96 4.80 23.59
N SER A 189 4.62 6.05 23.93
CA SER A 189 3.26 6.48 24.25
C SER A 189 2.28 6.09 23.14
N LEU A 190 1.56 4.98 23.35
CA LEU A 190 0.58 4.43 22.40
C LEU A 190 -0.55 5.42 22.12
N VAL A 191 -1.02 6.10 23.18
CA VAL A 191 -2.20 6.98 23.14
C VAL A 191 -2.12 8.05 22.05
N PRO A 192 -1.03 8.84 21.91
CA PRO A 192 -0.86 9.79 20.81
C PRO A 192 -0.98 9.19 19.40
N ILE A 193 -0.42 8.00 19.17
CA ILE A 193 -0.44 7.35 17.84
C ILE A 193 -1.87 6.95 17.48
N PHE A 194 -2.56 6.30 18.42
CA PHE A 194 -3.97 5.94 18.24
C PHE A 194 -4.87 7.16 18.07
N LEU A 195 -4.67 8.20 18.89
CA LEU A 195 -5.43 9.44 18.79
C LEU A 195 -5.24 10.09 17.41
N SER A 196 -4.01 10.17 16.93
CA SER A 196 -3.70 10.70 15.60
C SER A 196 -4.33 9.87 14.48
N ALA A 197 -4.28 8.53 14.59
CA ALA A 197 -4.91 7.61 13.63
C ALA A 197 -6.43 7.80 13.56
N VAL A 198 -7.11 7.90 14.71
CA VAL A 198 -8.56 8.15 14.77
C VAL A 198 -8.92 9.50 14.18
N VAL A 199 -8.16 10.55 14.51
CA VAL A 199 -8.40 11.90 13.96
C VAL A 199 -8.18 11.92 12.45
N GLY A 200 -7.08 11.35 11.95
CA GLY A 200 -6.80 11.27 10.51
C GLY A 200 -7.85 10.48 9.74
N ASN A 201 -8.36 9.40 10.33
CA ASN A 201 -9.48 8.67 9.77
C ASN A 201 -10.76 9.51 9.72
N THR A 202 -11.12 10.13 10.83
CA THR A 202 -12.33 10.98 10.95
C THR A 202 -12.31 12.09 9.91
N VAL A 203 -11.17 12.78 9.77
CA VAL A 203 -10.97 13.82 8.75
C VAL A 203 -11.19 13.26 7.36
N THR A 204 -10.64 12.10 7.05
CA THR A 204 -10.80 11.51 5.72
C THR A 204 -12.25 11.13 5.41
N LEU A 205 -12.97 10.57 6.39
CA LEU A 205 -14.39 10.25 6.28
C LEU A 205 -15.25 11.49 6.07
N LEU A 206 -14.96 12.60 6.75
CA LEU A 206 -15.69 13.86 6.58
C LEU A 206 -15.64 14.37 5.12
N PHE A 207 -14.50 14.23 4.46
CA PHE A 207 -14.30 14.76 3.10
C PHE A 207 -14.60 13.77 1.97
N LEU A 208 -14.34 12.47 2.17
CA LEU A 208 -14.48 11.45 1.12
C LEU A 208 -15.72 10.57 1.27
N ARG A 209 -16.37 10.57 2.45
CA ARG A 209 -17.59 9.81 2.78
C ARG A 209 -17.51 8.29 2.51
N GLY A 210 -16.31 7.74 2.28
CA GLY A 210 -16.10 6.32 2.04
C GLY A 210 -14.62 5.94 1.92
N ALA A 211 -14.30 4.70 2.26
CA ALA A 211 -12.99 4.08 2.08
C ALA A 211 -13.10 2.79 1.28
N PHE A 212 -11.96 2.11 1.07
CA PHE A 212 -12.02 0.75 0.55
C PHE A 212 -12.61 -0.14 1.63
N GLU A 213 -13.78 -0.69 1.37
CA GLU A 213 -14.52 -1.57 2.26
C GLU A 213 -14.90 -2.80 1.48
N VAL A 214 -14.47 -3.97 1.97
CA VAL A 214 -14.87 -5.24 1.38
C VAL A 214 -16.18 -5.66 2.03
N ASN A 215 -17.22 -5.82 1.22
CA ASN A 215 -18.46 -6.42 1.69
C ASN A 215 -18.24 -7.92 1.91
N ILE A 216 -18.16 -8.31 3.17
CA ILE A 216 -18.03 -9.71 3.57
C ILE A 216 -19.44 -10.30 3.68
N PRO A 217 -19.75 -11.40 2.97
CA PRO A 217 -21.03 -12.09 3.17
C PRO A 217 -21.24 -12.45 4.65
N LEU A 218 -22.39 -12.11 5.23
CA LEU A 218 -22.66 -12.26 6.67
C LEU A 218 -22.64 -13.72 7.19
N GLN A 219 -22.49 -14.72 6.31
CA GLN A 219 -22.48 -16.15 6.63
C GLN A 219 -21.11 -16.80 6.37
N ILE A 220 -20.03 -16.15 6.78
CA ILE A 220 -18.72 -16.81 6.80
C ILE A 220 -18.57 -17.56 8.13
N ALA A 221 -18.89 -18.85 8.12
CA ALA A 221 -18.54 -19.78 9.18
C ALA A 221 -17.39 -20.68 8.71
N HIS A 222 -16.50 -21.05 9.62
CA HIS A 222 -15.46 -22.04 9.38
C HIS A 222 -15.66 -23.23 10.33
N LYS A 223 -15.34 -24.43 9.87
CA LYS A 223 -15.30 -25.64 10.69
C LYS A 223 -13.94 -25.78 11.36
N HIS A 224 -13.88 -26.51 12.47
CA HIS A 224 -12.61 -26.70 13.20
C HIS A 224 -11.52 -27.36 12.35
N ILE A 225 -11.89 -28.24 11.43
CA ILE A 225 -10.95 -28.86 10.48
C ILE A 225 -10.28 -27.84 9.55
N GLU A 226 -10.95 -26.70 9.28
CA GLU A 226 -10.39 -25.64 8.44
C GLU A 226 -9.20 -24.95 9.11
N LEU A 227 -9.07 -25.01 10.44
CA LEU A 227 -7.89 -24.49 11.16
C LEU A 227 -6.61 -25.20 10.71
N PHE A 228 -6.67 -26.51 10.45
CA PHE A 228 -5.52 -27.26 9.94
C PHE A 228 -5.12 -26.76 8.53
N PHE A 229 -6.10 -26.54 7.65
CA PHE A 229 -5.86 -26.00 6.32
C PHE A 229 -5.36 -24.55 6.34
N LEU A 230 -5.88 -23.72 7.25
CA LEU A 230 -5.41 -22.35 7.45
C LEU A 230 -3.97 -22.32 7.98
N PHE A 231 -3.59 -23.25 8.86
CA PHE A 231 -2.21 -23.42 9.30
C PHE A 231 -1.28 -23.77 8.13
N LEU A 232 -1.65 -24.74 7.29
CA LEU A 232 -0.88 -25.09 6.09
C LEU A 232 -0.78 -23.93 5.09
N MET A 233 -1.87 -23.18 4.93
CA MET A 233 -1.88 -21.98 4.11
C MET A 233 -0.89 -20.93 4.64
N GLY A 234 -0.82 -20.73 5.96
CA GLY A 234 0.15 -19.83 6.58
C GLY A 234 1.61 -20.19 6.24
N LEU A 235 1.97 -21.47 6.33
CA LEU A 235 3.29 -21.96 5.93
C LEU A 235 3.57 -21.71 4.45
N LEU A 236 2.63 -22.07 3.58
CA LEU A 236 2.73 -21.88 2.14
C LEU A 236 2.89 -20.40 1.78
N PHE A 237 2.08 -19.53 2.39
CA PHE A 237 2.04 -18.10 2.05
C PHE A 237 3.25 -17.36 2.60
N GLY A 238 3.82 -17.81 3.74
CA GLY A 238 5.12 -17.34 4.20
C GLY A 238 6.24 -17.65 3.18
N ILE A 239 6.27 -18.86 2.62
CA ILE A 239 7.22 -19.25 1.58
C ILE A 239 7.00 -18.42 0.31
N LEU A 240 5.76 -18.29 -0.16
CA LEU A 240 5.42 -17.51 -1.36
C LEU A 240 5.78 -16.03 -1.20
N ALA A 241 5.52 -15.44 -0.03
CA ALA A 241 5.90 -14.06 0.28
C ALA A 241 7.43 -13.90 0.28
N ALA A 242 8.18 -14.84 0.86
CA ALA A 242 9.64 -14.84 0.82
C ALA A 242 10.19 -14.99 -0.61
N CYS A 243 9.58 -15.84 -1.44
CA CYS A 243 9.92 -15.96 -2.86
C CYS A 243 9.67 -14.65 -3.61
N TRP A 244 8.55 -13.96 -3.34
CA TRP A 244 8.24 -12.68 -3.97
C TRP A 244 9.20 -11.57 -3.51
N ALA A 245 9.55 -11.53 -2.23
CA ALA A 245 10.57 -10.61 -1.71
C ALA A 245 11.92 -10.83 -2.41
N LYS A 246 12.36 -12.08 -2.55
CA LYS A 246 13.60 -12.42 -3.29
C LYS A 246 13.52 -11.98 -4.76
N LEU A 247 12.38 -12.19 -5.42
CA LEU A 247 12.18 -11.74 -6.80
C LEU A 247 12.26 -10.20 -6.91
N LEU A 248 11.62 -9.48 -5.98
CA LEU A 248 11.66 -8.03 -5.90
C LEU A 248 13.09 -7.51 -5.76
N PHE A 249 13.87 -8.05 -4.81
CA PHE A 249 15.26 -7.63 -4.61
C PHE A 249 16.13 -7.99 -5.81
N TRP A 250 16.02 -9.22 -6.32
CA TRP A 250 16.77 -9.65 -7.50
C TRP A 250 16.49 -8.77 -8.72
N LEU A 251 15.22 -8.43 -9.00
CA LEU A 251 14.88 -7.51 -10.08
C LEU A 251 15.41 -6.11 -9.82
N THR A 252 15.38 -5.63 -8.58
CA THR A 252 15.92 -4.31 -8.21
C THR A 252 17.42 -4.24 -8.50
N ASP A 253 18.20 -5.25 -8.08
CA ASP A 253 19.63 -5.35 -8.39
C ASP A 253 19.90 -5.38 -9.91
N LYS A 254 19.05 -6.11 -10.67
CA LYS A 254 19.15 -6.14 -12.14
C LYS A 254 18.88 -4.77 -12.76
N PHE A 255 17.81 -4.08 -12.35
CA PHE A 255 17.51 -2.74 -12.86
C PHE A 255 18.57 -1.73 -12.47
N GLU A 256 19.14 -1.82 -11.27
CA GLU A 256 20.25 -0.96 -10.84
C GLU A 256 21.52 -1.20 -11.67
N GLY A 257 21.85 -2.46 -11.96
CA GLY A 257 23.00 -2.85 -12.78
C GLY A 257 22.93 -2.44 -14.26
N ILE A 258 21.74 -2.12 -14.79
CA ILE A 258 21.59 -1.61 -16.16
C ILE A 258 22.21 -0.20 -16.25
N LYS A 259 23.23 -0.04 -17.11
CA LYS A 259 23.83 1.26 -17.45
C LYS A 259 22.94 2.05 -18.43
N ALA A 260 21.77 2.47 -17.98
CA ALA A 260 20.84 3.30 -18.74
C ALA A 260 20.36 4.50 -17.90
N PRO A 261 20.01 5.63 -18.53
CA PRO A 261 19.32 6.72 -17.86
C PRO A 261 18.06 6.25 -17.14
N LEU A 262 17.75 6.88 -16.00
CA LEU A 262 16.59 6.52 -15.16
C LEU A 262 15.27 6.51 -15.94
N TRP A 263 15.08 7.45 -16.87
CA TRP A 263 13.86 7.52 -17.67
C TRP A 263 13.63 6.27 -18.53
N ILE A 264 14.70 5.63 -19.04
CA ILE A 264 14.60 4.38 -19.80
C ILE A 264 14.18 3.25 -18.89
N LYS A 265 14.76 3.16 -17.69
CA LYS A 265 14.41 2.12 -16.69
C LYS A 265 12.93 2.21 -16.33
N LEU A 266 12.45 3.42 -16.02
CA LEU A 266 11.05 3.67 -15.71
C LEU A 266 10.15 3.38 -16.91
N PHE A 267 10.51 3.81 -18.12
CA PHE A 267 9.74 3.53 -19.33
C PHE A 267 9.58 2.03 -19.59
N ILE A 268 10.66 1.24 -19.46
CA ILE A 268 10.61 -0.23 -19.58
C ILE A 268 9.72 -0.85 -18.50
N GLY A 269 9.82 -0.37 -17.24
CA GLY A 269 8.94 -0.81 -16.16
C GLY A 269 7.46 -0.56 -16.48
N GLY A 270 7.14 0.66 -16.93
CA GLY A 270 5.79 1.05 -17.34
C GLY A 270 5.26 0.23 -18.52
N LEU A 271 6.06 0.07 -19.59
CA LEU A 271 5.70 -0.78 -20.74
C LEU A 271 5.43 -2.23 -20.31
N SER A 272 6.26 -2.78 -19.44
CA SER A 272 6.10 -4.17 -18.98
C SER A 272 4.80 -4.36 -18.19
N VAL A 273 4.49 -3.41 -17.29
CA VAL A 273 3.22 -3.42 -16.54
C VAL A 273 2.02 -3.24 -17.47
N GLY A 274 2.11 -2.32 -18.42
CA GLY A 274 1.06 -2.11 -19.42
C GLY A 274 0.80 -3.36 -20.27
N PHE A 275 1.87 -4.06 -20.68
CA PHE A 275 1.77 -5.33 -21.40
C PHE A 275 1.09 -6.43 -20.58
N ILE A 276 1.45 -6.61 -19.31
CA ILE A 276 0.78 -7.59 -18.44
C ILE A 276 -0.68 -7.17 -18.20
N GLY A 277 -0.91 -5.88 -17.96
CA GLY A 277 -2.21 -5.32 -17.64
C GLY A 277 -3.21 -5.35 -18.80
N MET A 278 -2.76 -5.34 -20.06
CA MET A 278 -3.66 -5.37 -21.23
C MET A 278 -4.50 -6.65 -21.31
N PHE A 279 -4.00 -7.76 -20.75
CA PHE A 279 -4.72 -9.03 -20.69
C PHE A 279 -5.80 -9.05 -19.60
N PHE A 280 -5.68 -8.18 -18.60
CA PHE A 280 -6.54 -8.16 -17.42
C PHE A 280 -6.98 -6.73 -17.01
N PRO A 281 -7.46 -5.89 -17.94
CA PRO A 281 -7.66 -4.47 -17.69
C PRO A 281 -8.71 -4.18 -16.61
N GLN A 282 -9.66 -5.09 -16.41
CA GLN A 282 -10.78 -4.95 -15.47
C GLN A 282 -10.55 -5.64 -14.12
N TYR A 283 -9.46 -6.40 -13.96
CA TYR A 283 -9.25 -7.25 -12.79
C TYR A 283 -8.29 -6.64 -11.75
N GLY A 284 -7.92 -5.37 -11.90
CA GLY A 284 -7.09 -4.68 -10.92
C GLY A 284 -5.59 -4.95 -11.01
N VAL A 285 -5.09 -5.52 -12.12
CA VAL A 285 -3.64 -5.62 -12.35
C VAL A 285 -3.03 -4.23 -12.56
N LEU A 286 -3.69 -3.38 -13.36
CA LEU A 286 -3.34 -1.97 -13.52
C LEU A 286 -3.83 -1.16 -12.31
N GLY A 287 -2.95 -0.41 -11.67
CA GLY A 287 -3.25 0.38 -10.47
C GLY A 287 -3.18 -0.43 -9.17
N VAL A 288 -4.07 -0.12 -8.23
CA VAL A 288 -3.99 -0.61 -6.83
C VAL A 288 -4.41 -2.08 -6.71
N GLY A 289 -5.59 -2.44 -7.26
CA GLY A 289 -6.06 -3.83 -7.36
C GLY A 289 -7.31 -4.18 -6.56
N TYR A 290 -7.92 -3.25 -5.84
CA TYR A 290 -9.13 -3.51 -5.04
C TYR A 290 -10.26 -4.22 -5.81
N GLU A 291 -10.40 -3.93 -7.10
CA GLU A 291 -11.39 -4.55 -7.98
C GLU A 291 -11.26 -6.10 -8.03
N GLY A 292 -10.04 -6.62 -8.13
CA GLY A 292 -9.81 -8.07 -8.16
C GLY A 292 -10.00 -8.72 -6.79
N ILE A 293 -9.73 -8.00 -5.70
CA ILE A 293 -9.96 -8.48 -4.32
C ILE A 293 -11.46 -8.66 -4.10
N GLU A 294 -12.28 -7.68 -4.47
CA GLU A 294 -13.74 -7.75 -4.34
C GLU A 294 -14.31 -8.93 -5.14
N LEU A 295 -13.86 -9.11 -6.39
CA LEU A 295 -14.30 -10.23 -7.24
C LEU A 295 -13.89 -11.60 -6.67
N ALA A 296 -12.69 -11.71 -6.10
CA ALA A 296 -12.20 -12.94 -5.47
C ALA A 296 -13.02 -13.31 -4.22
N ILE A 297 -13.28 -12.32 -3.35
CA ILE A 297 -14.06 -12.51 -2.12
C ILE A 297 -15.53 -12.80 -2.42
N ALA A 298 -16.08 -12.20 -3.48
CA ALA A 298 -17.41 -12.51 -3.98
C ALA A 298 -17.51 -13.91 -4.63
N GLY A 299 -16.38 -14.62 -4.83
CA GLY A 299 -16.36 -15.95 -5.44
C GLY A 299 -16.68 -15.95 -6.93
N LEU A 300 -16.48 -14.81 -7.62
CA LEU A 300 -16.85 -14.61 -9.02
C LEU A 300 -15.74 -14.97 -10.01
N LEU A 301 -14.56 -15.39 -9.53
CA LEU A 301 -13.40 -15.69 -10.35
C LEU A 301 -13.13 -17.20 -10.39
N PRO A 302 -12.90 -17.78 -11.59
CA PRO A 302 -12.51 -19.18 -11.70
C PRO A 302 -11.06 -19.39 -11.22
N LEU A 303 -10.74 -20.63 -10.83
CA LEU A 303 -9.43 -21.01 -10.28
C LEU A 303 -8.24 -20.56 -11.14
N THR A 304 -8.34 -20.75 -12.45
CA THR A 304 -7.26 -20.38 -13.39
C THR A 304 -7.02 -18.87 -13.41
N VAL A 305 -8.08 -18.07 -13.39
CA VAL A 305 -7.99 -16.60 -13.38
C VAL A 305 -7.42 -16.11 -12.05
N LEU A 306 -7.81 -16.70 -10.92
CA LEU A 306 -7.24 -16.37 -9.61
C LEU A 306 -5.72 -16.53 -9.57
N ILE A 307 -5.22 -17.68 -10.08
CA ILE A 307 -3.77 -17.95 -10.14
C ILE A 307 -3.07 -17.00 -11.11
N LEU A 308 -3.61 -16.81 -12.32
CA LEU A 308 -3.03 -15.92 -13.34
C LEU A 308 -2.93 -14.48 -12.85
N LEU A 309 -3.97 -13.97 -12.21
CA LEU A 309 -3.99 -12.61 -11.68
C LEU A 309 -3.05 -12.45 -10.48
N GLY A 310 -3.00 -13.43 -9.56
CA GLY A 310 -2.05 -13.42 -8.45
C GLY A 310 -0.60 -13.33 -8.93
N ILE A 311 -0.21 -14.23 -9.85
CA ILE A 311 1.13 -14.23 -10.45
C ILE A 311 1.37 -12.97 -11.30
N GLY A 312 0.38 -12.56 -12.10
CA GLY A 312 0.45 -11.34 -12.91
C GLY A 312 0.70 -10.10 -12.06
N LYS A 313 0.01 -9.97 -10.92
CA LYS A 313 0.22 -8.86 -9.98
C LYS A 313 1.58 -8.91 -9.32
N MET A 314 2.08 -10.09 -8.96
CA MET A 314 3.43 -10.28 -8.43
C MET A 314 4.47 -9.72 -9.41
N ILE A 315 4.43 -10.17 -10.67
CA ILE A 315 5.39 -9.78 -11.70
C ILE A 315 5.26 -8.28 -12.05
N ALA A 316 4.03 -7.81 -12.31
CA ALA A 316 3.79 -6.42 -12.68
C ALA A 316 4.27 -5.46 -11.59
N THR A 317 3.94 -5.74 -10.32
CA THR A 317 4.38 -4.91 -9.20
C THR A 317 5.89 -4.94 -9.02
N SER A 318 6.53 -6.12 -9.19
CA SER A 318 7.98 -6.21 -9.09
C SER A 318 8.69 -5.40 -10.17
N LEU A 319 8.25 -5.49 -11.43
CA LEU A 319 8.84 -4.70 -12.52
C LEU A 319 8.63 -3.19 -12.31
N MET A 320 7.46 -2.79 -11.80
CA MET A 320 7.15 -1.39 -11.54
C MET A 320 8.04 -0.80 -10.43
N ILE A 321 8.16 -1.49 -9.30
CA ILE A 321 8.95 -1.02 -8.15
C ILE A 321 10.45 -1.09 -8.47
N SER A 322 10.93 -2.20 -9.01
CA SER A 322 12.36 -2.41 -9.29
C SER A 322 12.92 -1.48 -10.36
N SER A 323 12.08 -1.01 -11.29
CA SER A 323 12.49 0.04 -12.25
C SER A 323 12.68 1.43 -11.61
N GLY A 324 12.26 1.61 -10.35
CA GLY A 324 12.45 2.82 -9.56
C GLY A 324 11.23 3.72 -9.44
N HIS A 325 10.02 3.22 -9.71
CA HIS A 325 8.80 4.03 -9.53
C HIS A 325 8.48 4.28 -8.06
N SER A 326 7.69 5.33 -7.83
CA SER A 326 7.10 5.62 -6.52
C SER A 326 5.84 4.79 -6.32
N GLY A 327 5.76 4.02 -5.24
CA GLY A 327 4.64 3.12 -5.01
C GLY A 327 4.87 2.14 -3.86
N GLY A 328 3.79 1.78 -3.18
CA GLY A 328 3.81 0.79 -2.10
C GLY A 328 3.67 -0.65 -2.61
N ILE A 329 4.03 -1.61 -1.78
CA ILE A 329 3.80 -3.05 -2.02
C ILE A 329 2.63 -3.61 -1.19
N PHE A 330 2.04 -2.79 -0.32
CA PHE A 330 0.98 -3.19 0.62
C PHE A 330 -0.29 -3.66 -0.12
N ALA A 331 -1.00 -2.80 -0.86
CA ALA A 331 -2.19 -3.27 -1.59
C ALA A 331 -1.91 -4.41 -2.59
N PRO A 332 -0.81 -4.39 -3.37
CA PRO A 332 -0.45 -5.55 -4.21
C PRO A 332 -0.29 -6.84 -3.42
N SER A 333 0.32 -6.81 -2.23
CA SER A 333 0.44 -8.00 -1.39
C SER A 333 -0.91 -8.52 -0.88
N LEU A 334 -1.84 -7.63 -0.51
CA LEU A 334 -3.21 -8.01 -0.16
C LEU A 334 -3.92 -8.62 -1.36
N TYR A 335 -3.75 -8.04 -2.55
CA TYR A 335 -4.29 -8.58 -3.80
C TYR A 335 -3.78 -10.00 -4.05
N ILE A 336 -2.46 -10.19 -4.03
CA ILE A 336 -1.83 -11.48 -4.27
C ILE A 336 -2.32 -12.50 -3.24
N GLY A 337 -2.35 -12.12 -1.96
CA GLY A 337 -2.87 -12.94 -0.87
C GLY A 337 -4.35 -13.31 -1.04
N ALA A 338 -5.21 -12.36 -1.40
CA ALA A 338 -6.64 -12.60 -1.64
C ALA A 338 -6.87 -13.61 -2.76
N LEU A 339 -6.22 -13.39 -3.91
CA LEU A 339 -6.47 -14.19 -5.10
C LEU A 339 -5.87 -15.58 -4.99
N LEU A 340 -4.62 -15.70 -4.50
CA LEU A 340 -4.02 -17.01 -4.25
C LEU A 340 -4.71 -17.73 -3.09
N GLY A 341 -5.23 -16.99 -2.10
CA GLY A 341 -6.01 -17.54 -0.99
C GLY A 341 -7.33 -18.11 -1.46
N ALA A 342 -8.07 -17.38 -2.29
CA ALA A 342 -9.28 -17.86 -2.95
C ALA A 342 -8.98 -19.09 -3.83
N ALA A 343 -7.84 -19.10 -4.54
CA ALA A 343 -7.42 -20.25 -5.34
C ALA A 343 -7.18 -21.48 -4.45
N TYR A 344 -6.46 -21.32 -3.34
CA TYR A 344 -6.22 -22.36 -2.35
C TYR A 344 -7.54 -22.91 -1.79
N GLY A 345 -8.46 -22.05 -1.35
CA GLY A 345 -9.78 -22.46 -0.86
C GLY A 345 -10.61 -23.17 -1.94
N THR A 346 -10.53 -22.73 -3.20
CA THR A 346 -11.21 -23.37 -4.32
C THR A 346 -10.65 -24.78 -4.59
N ILE A 347 -9.34 -24.96 -4.52
CA ILE A 347 -8.70 -26.28 -4.64
C ILE A 347 -9.17 -27.20 -3.50
N LEU A 348 -9.17 -26.72 -2.26
CA LEU A 348 -9.64 -27.53 -1.14
C LEU A 348 -11.11 -27.89 -1.25
N LYS A 349 -11.96 -26.98 -1.75
CA LYS A 349 -13.37 -27.26 -2.02
C LYS A 349 -13.54 -28.40 -3.03
N LEU A 350 -12.67 -28.49 -4.05
CA LEU A 350 -12.67 -29.57 -5.04
C LEU A 350 -12.17 -30.90 -4.44
N LEU A 351 -11.13 -30.86 -3.60
CA LEU A 351 -10.55 -32.05 -2.98
C LEU A 351 -11.41 -32.61 -1.82
N PHE A 352 -12.08 -31.74 -1.07
CA PHE A 352 -12.83 -32.07 0.13
C PHE A 352 -14.26 -31.47 0.12
N PRO A 353 -15.12 -31.88 -0.83
CA PRO A 353 -16.45 -31.28 -1.01
C PRO A 353 -17.36 -31.40 0.21
N ALA A 354 -17.20 -32.46 1.01
CA ALA A 354 -18.00 -32.70 2.22
C ALA A 354 -17.76 -31.67 3.36
N ILE A 355 -16.62 -30.96 3.33
CA ILE A 355 -16.28 -29.99 4.37
C ILE A 355 -17.09 -28.69 4.20
N GLY A 356 -17.58 -28.38 3.00
CA GLY A 356 -18.33 -27.15 2.75
C GLY A 356 -17.44 -25.90 2.76
N ILE A 357 -16.22 -26.03 2.23
CA ILE A 357 -15.21 -24.97 2.20
C ILE A 357 -15.72 -23.76 1.41
N ASN A 358 -15.62 -22.58 2.03
CA ASN A 358 -15.90 -21.30 1.40
C ASN A 358 -14.60 -20.60 0.99
N PRO A 359 -14.29 -20.48 -0.32
CA PRO A 359 -13.07 -19.82 -0.79
C PRO A 359 -12.88 -18.38 -0.29
N ALA A 360 -13.96 -17.66 0.05
CA ALA A 360 -13.88 -16.30 0.59
C ALA A 360 -13.16 -16.25 1.96
N VAL A 361 -13.30 -17.29 2.80
CA VAL A 361 -12.55 -17.41 4.07
C VAL A 361 -11.04 -17.39 3.79
N TYR A 362 -10.61 -18.19 2.82
CA TYR A 362 -9.22 -18.36 2.46
C TYR A 362 -8.69 -17.14 1.70
N ALA A 363 -9.54 -16.40 0.97
CA ALA A 363 -9.17 -15.11 0.40
C ALA A 363 -8.81 -14.11 1.51
N LEU A 364 -9.68 -13.94 2.50
CA LEU A 364 -9.45 -13.02 3.63
C LEU A 364 -8.23 -13.43 4.47
N ALA A 365 -8.13 -14.71 4.82
CA ALA A 365 -6.99 -15.21 5.56
C ALA A 365 -5.69 -15.13 4.73
N GLY A 366 -5.78 -15.34 3.41
CA GLY A 366 -4.66 -15.22 2.48
C GLY A 366 -4.13 -13.79 2.35
N MET A 367 -5.01 -12.78 2.38
CA MET A 367 -4.62 -11.37 2.44
C MET A 367 -3.70 -11.11 3.63
N ALA A 368 -4.15 -11.49 4.83
CA ALA A 368 -3.40 -11.30 6.07
C ALA A 368 -2.11 -12.12 6.08
N ALA A 369 -2.17 -13.41 5.70
CA ALA A 369 -1.03 -14.32 5.72
C ALA A 369 0.09 -13.89 4.78
N PHE A 370 -0.23 -13.52 3.53
CA PHE A 370 0.77 -13.13 2.54
C PHE A 370 1.48 -11.83 2.94
N PHE A 371 0.72 -10.81 3.37
CA PHE A 371 1.31 -9.55 3.81
C PHE A 371 2.12 -9.72 5.10
N SER A 372 1.64 -10.52 6.06
CA SER A 372 2.37 -10.83 7.30
C SER A 372 3.71 -11.51 6.99
N GLY A 373 3.72 -12.48 6.07
CA GLY A 373 4.95 -13.13 5.62
C GLY A 373 5.93 -12.16 4.94
N LEU A 374 5.41 -11.18 4.20
CA LEU A 374 6.23 -10.19 3.50
C LEU A 374 6.81 -9.12 4.42
N THR A 375 6.01 -8.61 5.36
CA THR A 375 6.39 -7.47 6.21
C THR A 375 6.94 -7.87 7.56
N GLN A 376 6.80 -9.15 7.94
CA GLN A 376 7.14 -9.65 9.28
C GLN A 376 6.40 -8.87 10.38
N ALA A 377 5.21 -8.36 10.06
CA ALA A 377 4.39 -7.53 10.92
C ALA A 377 2.95 -8.10 11.01
N PRO A 378 2.76 -9.24 11.69
CA PRO A 378 1.49 -9.96 11.71
C PRO A 378 0.40 -9.29 12.56
N ILE A 379 0.75 -8.55 13.63
CA ILE A 379 -0.24 -8.04 14.58
C ILE A 379 -1.13 -6.98 13.93
N ASN A 380 -0.59 -6.13 13.06
CA ASN A 380 -1.40 -5.11 12.40
C ASN A 380 -2.42 -5.65 11.38
N GLN A 381 -2.28 -6.91 10.95
CA GLN A 381 -3.19 -7.57 10.00
C GLN A 381 -4.32 -8.34 10.67
N ILE A 382 -4.12 -8.74 11.93
CA ILE A 382 -5.11 -9.41 12.77
C ILE A 382 -6.01 -8.33 13.39
#